data_AF-A0A7C5L0R6-F1
#
_entry.id   AF-A0A7C5L0R6-F1
#
_cell.length_a   1.000
_cell.length_b   1.000
_cell.length_c   1.000
_cell.angle_alpha   90.00
_cell.angle_beta   90.00
_cell.angle_gamma   90.00
#
_symmetry.space_group_name_H-M   'P 1'
#
loop_
_entity.id
_entity.type
_entity.pdbx_description
1 polymer ?
#
loop_
_entity_poly.entity_id
_entity_poly.type
_entity_poly.pdbx_seq_one_letter_code
_entity_poly.pdbx_strand_id
1 'polypeptide(L)'
;MPLAVALYRMKIRERSNYVLPLRKTYKGLVKGYSKSHRRALEKSKDLIFEEDVLPPADFLGQHRKYVGRRAGLSMRAYIRWELLIRAVRERNMGKLISMRTPAGEVASAAFILQSHGRLIYQGGYAVAEKKDLNPMHALLDALIRRHAGSRLLLDFEGSDIPSIAEFFRRFGAQERKYWMVYK
;
A
#
# COMPACT_ATOMS: atom_id res chain seq x y z
N MET A 1 52.23 13.33 10.34
CA MET A 1 50.85 12.83 10.52
C MET A 1 49.97 13.43 9.45
N PRO A 2 49.66 12.74 8.34
CA PRO A 2 48.65 13.26 7.44
C PRO A 2 47.30 12.98 8.08
N LEU A 3 46.58 14.06 8.37
CA LEU A 3 45.13 14.12 8.46
C LEU A 3 44.56 13.58 7.15
N ALA A 4 44.58 12.27 6.97
CA ALA A 4 43.81 11.60 5.93
C ALA A 4 42.36 11.72 6.39
N VAL A 5 41.73 12.80 5.94
CA VAL A 5 40.30 13.03 6.06
C VAL A 5 39.62 11.76 5.55
N ALA A 6 39.15 10.93 6.48
CA ALA A 6 38.24 9.83 6.21
C ALA A 6 36.89 10.46 5.85
N LEU A 7 36.84 11.10 4.68
CA LEU A 7 35.62 11.53 4.03
C LEU A 7 34.84 10.26 3.75
N TYR A 8 33.83 10.03 4.57
CA TYR A 8 32.82 9.00 4.36
C TYR A 8 32.35 9.05 2.89
N ARG A 9 32.73 8.05 2.09
CA ARG A 9 32.20 7.87 0.73
C ARG A 9 30.76 7.39 0.79
N MET A 10 29.85 8.27 1.23
CA MET A 10 28.42 7.98 1.18
C MET A 10 28.00 7.89 -0.29
N LYS A 11 27.28 6.83 -0.62
CA LYS A 11 26.65 6.65 -1.92
C LYS A 11 25.26 7.28 -1.88
N ILE A 12 24.87 7.90 -2.99
CA ILE A 12 23.54 8.44 -3.18
C ILE A 12 22.84 7.71 -4.33
N ARG A 13 21.56 7.41 -4.17
CA ARG A 13 20.72 6.83 -5.22
C ARG A 13 19.37 7.51 -5.23
N GLU A 14 18.92 7.90 -6.42
CA GLU A 14 17.56 8.42 -6.61
C GLU A 14 16.54 7.27 -6.46
N ARG A 15 15.45 7.52 -5.74
CA ARG A 15 14.32 6.61 -5.59
C ARG A 15 13.01 7.36 -5.82
N SER A 16 11.97 6.62 -6.16
CA SER A 16 10.63 7.16 -6.42
C SER A 16 9.65 6.74 -5.35
N ASN A 17 8.77 7.65 -4.96
CA ASN A 17 7.55 7.43 -4.19
C ASN A 17 6.34 7.83 -5.06
N TYR A 18 5.17 7.23 -4.87
CA TYR A 18 3.93 7.59 -5.54
C TYR A 18 2.89 8.09 -4.55
N VAL A 19 2.42 9.33 -4.75
CA VAL A 19 1.52 10.00 -3.81
C VAL A 19 0.29 10.53 -4.54
N LEU A 20 -0.89 10.26 -3.99
CA LEU A 20 -2.18 10.74 -4.50
C LEU A 20 -2.81 11.73 -3.49
N PRO A 21 -2.91 13.02 -3.82
CA PRO A 21 -3.67 13.97 -3.01
C PRO A 21 -5.18 13.67 -3.06
N LEU A 22 -5.81 13.49 -1.90
CA LEU A 22 -7.22 13.11 -1.79
C LEU A 22 -8.18 14.30 -1.73
N ARG A 23 -7.69 15.52 -1.95
CA ARG A 23 -8.46 16.79 -1.89
C ARG A 23 -9.62 16.92 -2.88
N LYS A 24 -9.61 16.15 -3.96
CA LYS A 24 -10.68 16.19 -4.97
C LYS A 24 -11.86 15.32 -4.50
N THR A 25 -13.06 15.63 -4.97
CA THR A 25 -14.20 14.71 -4.81
C THR A 25 -13.88 13.36 -5.44
N TYR A 26 -14.55 12.30 -4.99
CA TYR A 26 -14.31 10.95 -5.53
C TYR A 26 -14.46 10.90 -7.06
N LYS A 27 -15.52 11.52 -7.61
CA LYS A 27 -15.71 11.67 -9.06
C LYS A 27 -14.54 12.39 -9.75
N GLY A 28 -13.92 13.36 -9.08
CA GLY A 28 -12.73 14.05 -9.57
C GLY A 28 -11.45 13.22 -9.51
N LEU A 29 -11.32 12.32 -8.52
CA LEU A 29 -10.19 11.40 -8.40
C LEU A 29 -10.25 10.29 -9.45
N VAL A 30 -11.42 9.68 -9.65
CA VAL A 30 -11.64 8.60 -10.65
C VAL A 30 -11.35 9.05 -12.07
N LYS A 31 -11.50 10.35 -12.39
CA LYS A 31 -11.08 10.90 -13.69
C LYS A 31 -9.58 10.75 -13.95
N GLY A 32 -8.76 10.69 -12.90
CA GLY A 32 -7.32 10.43 -12.98
C GLY A 32 -6.96 8.95 -13.17
N TYR A 33 -7.92 8.04 -13.05
CA TYR A 33 -7.65 6.62 -13.21
C TYR A 33 -7.48 6.25 -14.69
N SER A 34 -6.58 5.31 -14.96
CA SER A 34 -6.44 4.76 -16.30
C SER A 34 -7.72 4.04 -16.76
N LYS A 35 -7.90 3.91 -18.09
CA LYS A 35 -9.06 3.18 -18.67
C LYS A 35 -9.10 1.72 -18.22
N SER A 36 -7.94 1.06 -18.14
CA SER A 36 -7.84 -0.32 -17.67
C SER A 36 -8.21 -0.44 -16.20
N HIS A 37 -7.80 0.53 -15.36
CA HIS A 37 -8.12 0.54 -13.94
C HIS A 37 -9.63 0.68 -13.70
N ARG A 38 -10.30 1.60 -14.41
CA ARG A 38 -11.77 1.74 -14.34
C ARG A 38 -12.50 0.45 -14.75
N ARG A 39 -12.03 -0.23 -15.80
CA ARG A 39 -12.58 -1.55 -16.20
C ARG A 39 -12.36 -2.63 -15.16
N ALA A 40 -11.26 -2.59 -14.41
CA ALA A 40 -10.99 -3.54 -13.34
C ALA A 40 -11.98 -3.37 -12.17
N LEU A 41 -12.40 -2.14 -11.87
CA LEU A 41 -13.38 -1.84 -10.82
C LEU A 41 -14.78 -2.37 -11.14
N GLU A 42 -15.17 -2.41 -12.41
CA GLU A 42 -16.45 -3.03 -12.82
C GLU A 42 -16.52 -4.52 -12.47
N LYS A 43 -15.37 -5.21 -12.48
CA LYS A 43 -15.27 -6.63 -12.13
C LYS A 43 -15.26 -6.89 -10.62
N SER A 44 -15.09 -5.83 -9.82
CA SER A 44 -14.92 -5.92 -8.38
C SER A 44 -16.08 -5.30 -7.60
N LYS A 45 -17.18 -4.99 -8.29
CA LYS A 45 -18.34 -4.28 -7.73
C LYS A 45 -19.04 -5.04 -6.60
N ASP A 46 -18.96 -6.36 -6.59
CA ASP A 46 -19.61 -7.23 -5.61
C ASP A 46 -18.70 -7.50 -4.39
N LEU A 47 -17.48 -6.96 -4.38
CA LEU A 47 -16.60 -7.08 -3.21
C LEU A 47 -17.01 -6.12 -2.10
N ILE A 48 -16.94 -6.61 -0.88
CA ILE A 48 -17.35 -5.90 0.33
C ILE A 48 -16.12 -5.38 1.05
N PHE A 49 -16.07 -4.07 1.29
CA PHE A 49 -14.98 -3.43 2.01
C PHE A 49 -15.17 -3.51 3.53
N GLU A 50 -14.12 -3.88 4.25
CA GLU A 50 -14.08 -3.93 5.70
C GLU A 50 -12.84 -3.23 6.26
N GLU A 51 -12.99 -2.63 7.45
CA GLU A 51 -11.89 -2.06 8.22
C GLU A 51 -11.79 -2.75 9.59
N ASP A 52 -10.58 -3.12 9.96
CA ASP A 52 -10.19 -3.68 11.27
C ASP A 52 -10.92 -4.95 11.72
N VAL A 53 -11.59 -5.64 10.80
CA VAL A 53 -12.21 -6.95 11.04
C VAL A 53 -11.19 -8.09 10.93
N LEU A 54 -10.21 -7.99 10.02
CA LEU A 54 -9.21 -9.03 9.79
C LEU A 54 -8.17 -9.09 10.92
N PRO A 55 -7.96 -10.26 11.58
CA PRO A 55 -6.91 -10.40 12.58
C PRO A 55 -5.49 -10.19 12.00
N PRO A 56 -4.57 -9.54 12.73
CA PRO A 56 -3.18 -9.35 12.28
C PRO A 56 -2.44 -10.63 11.92
N ALA A 57 -2.65 -11.71 12.70
CA ALA A 57 -2.02 -13.00 12.45
C ALA A 57 -2.44 -13.57 11.08
N ASP A 58 -3.73 -13.49 10.74
CA ASP A 58 -4.27 -13.95 9.46
C ASP A 58 -3.72 -13.11 8.30
N PHE A 59 -3.72 -11.78 8.46
CA PHE A 59 -3.14 -10.87 7.48
C PHE A 59 -1.67 -11.21 7.18
N LEU A 60 -0.85 -11.36 8.21
CA LEU A 60 0.58 -11.66 8.07
C LEU A 60 0.81 -13.05 7.48
N GLY A 61 0.02 -14.05 7.88
CA GLY A 61 0.05 -15.40 7.33
C GLY A 61 -0.21 -15.42 5.83
N GLN A 62 -1.28 -14.74 5.39
CA GLN A 62 -1.63 -14.64 3.97
C GLN A 62 -0.64 -13.78 3.19
N HIS A 63 -0.17 -12.67 3.75
CA HIS A 63 0.89 -11.88 3.11
C HIS A 63 2.15 -12.72 2.90
N ARG A 64 2.54 -13.54 3.89
CA ARG A 64 3.68 -14.47 3.75
C ARG A 64 3.45 -15.50 2.67
N LYS A 65 2.24 -16.07 2.58
CA LYS A 65 1.86 -17.04 1.55
C LYS A 65 1.95 -16.45 0.14
N TYR A 66 1.36 -15.27 -0.10
CA TYR A 66 1.18 -14.73 -1.44
C TYR A 66 2.29 -13.77 -1.91
N VAL A 67 2.96 -13.08 -0.98
CA VAL A 67 3.94 -12.02 -1.28
C VAL A 67 5.30 -12.36 -0.70
N GLY A 68 5.39 -12.53 0.63
CA GLY A 68 6.66 -12.52 1.35
C GLY A 68 7.65 -13.60 0.94
N ARG A 69 7.19 -14.83 0.66
CA ARG A 69 8.08 -15.91 0.18
C ARG A 69 8.75 -15.56 -1.15
N ARG A 70 8.00 -14.97 -2.09
CA ARG A 70 8.53 -14.56 -3.40
C ARG A 70 9.43 -13.34 -3.30
N ALA A 71 9.15 -12.45 -2.35
CA ALA A 71 9.94 -11.26 -2.08
C ALA A 71 11.16 -11.52 -1.18
N GLY A 72 11.42 -12.77 -0.77
CA GLY A 72 12.57 -13.11 0.08
C GLY A 72 12.50 -12.54 1.50
N LEU A 73 11.30 -12.25 2.03
CA LEU A 73 11.14 -11.65 3.36
C LEU A 73 11.43 -12.67 4.47
N SER A 74 12.33 -12.32 5.39
CA SER A 74 12.70 -13.16 6.52
C SER A 74 11.61 -13.22 7.59
N MET A 75 11.61 -14.29 8.40
CA MET A 75 10.70 -14.39 9.55
C MET A 75 10.90 -13.26 10.57
N ARG A 76 12.15 -12.78 10.73
CA ARG A 76 12.45 -11.61 11.59
C ARG A 76 11.77 -10.33 11.09
N ALA A 77 11.59 -10.16 9.77
CA ALA A 77 10.83 -9.04 9.22
C ALA A 77 9.34 -9.15 9.60
N TYR A 78 8.76 -10.34 9.52
CA TYR A 78 7.37 -10.58 9.92
C TYR A 78 7.11 -10.34 11.41
N ILE A 79 8.02 -10.78 12.27
CA ILE A 79 7.93 -10.53 13.72
C ILE A 79 7.92 -9.01 14.00
N ARG A 80 8.83 -8.26 13.37
CA ARG A 80 8.86 -6.80 13.53
C ARG A 80 7.61 -6.13 12.98
N TRP A 81 7.08 -6.62 11.87
CA TRP A 81 5.86 -6.08 11.28
C TRP A 81 4.63 -6.35 12.15
N GLU A 82 4.54 -7.53 12.79
CA GLU A 82 3.49 -7.83 13.76
C GLU A 82 3.52 -6.87 14.94
N LEU A 83 4.70 -6.65 15.52
CA LEU A 83 4.88 -5.69 16.62
C LEU A 83 4.45 -4.28 16.19
N LEU A 84 4.82 -3.85 14.98
CA LEU A 84 4.40 -2.57 14.43
C LEU A 84 2.87 -2.49 14.30
N ILE A 85 2.23 -3.47 13.66
CA ILE A 85 0.78 -3.50 13.46
C ILE A 85 0.04 -3.39 14.80
N ARG A 86 0.44 -4.19 15.79
CA ARG A 86 -0.16 -4.13 17.13
C ARG A 86 -0.01 -2.74 17.75
N ALA A 87 1.23 -2.24 17.79
CA ALA A 87 1.57 -0.97 18.41
C ALA A 87 0.81 0.23 17.81
N VAL A 88 0.65 0.29 16.48
CA VAL A 88 -0.06 1.42 15.86
C VAL A 88 -1.57 1.30 15.92
N ARG A 89 -2.12 0.07 15.93
CA ARG A 89 -3.57 -0.14 16.05
C ARG A 89 -4.04 0.26 17.45
N GLU A 90 -3.29 -0.09 18.49
CA GLU A 90 -3.53 0.37 19.87
C GLU A 90 -3.57 1.91 20.00
N ARG A 91 -2.84 2.62 19.12
CA ARG A 91 -2.77 4.08 19.08
C ARG A 91 -3.76 4.72 18.09
N ASN A 92 -4.60 3.94 17.42
CA ASN A 92 -5.45 4.40 16.31
C ASN A 92 -4.67 5.11 15.17
N MET A 93 -3.41 4.71 14.97
CA MET A 93 -2.50 5.24 13.95
C MET A 93 -2.30 4.28 12.77
N GLY A 94 -3.09 3.22 12.70
CA GLY A 94 -3.08 2.31 11.56
C GLY A 94 -4.24 1.35 11.62
N LYS A 95 -4.58 0.79 10.47
CA LYS A 95 -5.74 -0.09 10.27
C LYS A 95 -5.40 -1.21 9.31
N LEU A 96 -6.02 -2.37 9.52
CA LEU A 96 -6.11 -3.40 8.50
C LEU A 96 -7.38 -3.19 7.69
N ILE A 97 -7.26 -3.13 6.38
CA ILE A 97 -8.40 -3.04 5.47
C ILE A 97 -8.47 -4.29 4.61
N SER A 98 -9.67 -4.74 4.27
CA SER A 98 -9.86 -5.92 3.43
C SER A 98 -11.03 -5.79 2.49
N MET A 99 -10.95 -6.54 1.39
CA MET A 99 -12.08 -6.83 0.51
C MET A 99 -12.49 -8.28 0.69
N ARG A 100 -13.79 -8.52 0.88
CA ARG A 100 -14.39 -9.85 0.95
C ARG A 100 -15.30 -10.15 -0.22
N THR A 101 -15.41 -11.42 -0.57
CA THR A 101 -16.48 -11.90 -1.46
C THR A 101 -17.82 -11.88 -0.73
N PRO A 102 -18.95 -11.93 -1.45
CA PRO A 102 -20.28 -12.09 -0.82
C PRO A 102 -20.40 -13.32 0.08
N ALA A 103 -19.58 -14.36 -0.17
CA ALA A 103 -19.50 -15.56 0.67
C ALA A 103 -18.68 -15.35 1.95
N GLY A 104 -18.18 -14.15 2.22
CA GLY A 104 -17.42 -13.81 3.42
C GLY A 104 -15.92 -14.14 3.35
N GLU A 105 -15.40 -14.57 2.21
CA GLU A 105 -13.98 -14.91 2.07
C GLU A 105 -13.12 -13.69 1.76
N VAL A 106 -11.94 -13.56 2.38
CA VAL A 106 -11.00 -12.48 2.05
C VAL A 106 -10.48 -12.64 0.61
N ALA A 107 -10.58 -11.59 -0.18
CA ALA A 107 -10.07 -11.50 -1.55
C ALA A 107 -8.77 -10.68 -1.64
N SER A 108 -8.65 -9.64 -0.81
CA SER A 108 -7.41 -8.90 -0.62
C SER A 108 -7.41 -8.19 0.73
N ALA A 109 -6.22 -7.84 1.22
CA ALA A 109 -6.08 -7.02 2.40
C ALA A 109 -4.82 -6.15 2.35
N ALA A 110 -4.82 -5.07 3.10
CA ALA A 110 -3.71 -4.15 3.22
C ALA A 110 -3.60 -3.59 4.63
N PHE A 111 -2.38 -3.21 5.00
CA PHE A 111 -2.10 -2.48 6.22
C PHE A 111 -1.82 -1.01 5.88
N ILE A 112 -2.61 -0.12 6.47
CA ILE A 112 -2.53 1.32 6.27
C ILE A 112 -2.07 1.96 7.56
N LEU A 113 -1.00 2.76 7.50
CA LEU A 113 -0.60 3.64 8.60
C LEU A 113 -1.19 5.03 8.39
N GLN A 114 -1.47 5.75 9.47
CA GLN A 114 -1.92 7.12 9.42
C GLN A 114 -1.00 8.00 10.28
N SER A 115 -0.35 8.98 9.64
CA SER A 115 0.57 9.88 10.32
C SER A 115 0.78 11.16 9.51
N HIS A 116 0.86 12.31 10.17
CA HIS A 116 1.20 13.61 9.57
C HIS A 116 0.39 13.95 8.29
N GLY A 117 -0.92 13.69 8.30
CA GLY A 117 -1.80 13.93 7.16
C GLY A 117 -1.62 12.95 5.99
N ARG A 118 -0.96 11.81 6.22
CA ARG A 118 -0.77 10.75 5.23
C ARG A 118 -1.45 9.46 5.66
N LEU A 119 -2.08 8.80 4.70
CA LEU A 119 -2.42 7.38 4.72
C LEU A 119 -1.31 6.67 3.97
N ILE A 120 -0.51 5.84 4.65
CA ILE A 120 0.67 5.18 4.08
C ILE A 120 0.30 3.71 3.84
N TYR A 121 0.32 3.30 2.57
CA TYR A 121 0.13 1.92 2.16
C TYR A 121 1.42 1.15 2.38
N GLN A 122 1.56 0.53 3.55
CA GLN A 122 2.80 -0.14 3.94
C GLN A 122 2.94 -1.52 3.27
N GLY A 123 1.81 -2.18 2.96
CA GLY A 123 1.82 -3.44 2.25
C GLY A 123 0.45 -4.12 2.21
N GLY A 124 0.29 -5.08 1.30
CA GLY A 124 -0.94 -5.85 1.17
C GLY A 124 -0.78 -7.07 0.27
N TYR A 125 -1.84 -7.86 0.17
CA TYR A 125 -1.86 -9.05 -0.68
C TYR A 125 -3.22 -9.18 -1.38
N ALA A 126 -3.20 -9.83 -2.54
CA ALA A 126 -4.37 -10.40 -3.19
C ALA A 126 -4.32 -11.93 -3.05
N VAL A 127 -5.48 -12.54 -2.81
CA VAL A 127 -5.64 -13.99 -2.90
C VAL A 127 -5.53 -14.39 -4.37
N ALA A 128 -4.57 -15.25 -4.70
CA ALA A 128 -4.23 -15.59 -6.09
C ALA A 128 -5.42 -16.21 -6.83
N GLU A 129 -6.18 -17.04 -6.12
CA GLU A 129 -7.37 -17.74 -6.59
C GLU A 129 -8.53 -16.78 -6.90
N LYS A 130 -8.46 -15.53 -6.42
CA LYS A 130 -9.48 -14.49 -6.60
C LYS A 130 -8.99 -13.32 -7.47
N LYS A 131 -7.86 -13.50 -8.18
CA LYS A 131 -7.20 -12.44 -8.95
C LYS A 131 -8.10 -11.80 -10.01
N ASP A 132 -8.99 -12.58 -10.63
CA ASP A 132 -9.87 -12.10 -11.71
C ASP A 132 -10.93 -11.10 -11.22
N LEU A 133 -11.21 -11.07 -9.91
CA LEU A 133 -12.05 -10.08 -9.25
C LEU A 133 -11.35 -8.73 -9.05
N ASN A 134 -10.07 -8.61 -9.42
CA ASN A 134 -9.25 -7.41 -9.22
C ASN A 134 -9.30 -6.82 -7.79
N PRO A 135 -9.13 -7.65 -6.74
CA PRO A 135 -9.50 -7.25 -5.39
C PRO A 135 -8.63 -6.11 -4.83
N MET A 136 -7.34 -6.03 -5.18
CA MET A 136 -6.49 -4.90 -4.80
C MET A 136 -6.86 -3.57 -5.47
N HIS A 137 -7.44 -3.61 -6.67
CA HIS A 137 -7.95 -2.39 -7.32
C HIS A 137 -9.14 -1.86 -6.51
N ALA A 138 -10.07 -2.76 -6.17
CA ALA A 138 -11.24 -2.46 -5.35
C ALA A 138 -10.83 -1.92 -3.97
N LEU A 139 -9.88 -2.59 -3.30
CA LEU A 139 -9.46 -2.24 -1.95
C LEU A 139 -8.93 -0.81 -1.85
N LEU A 140 -8.03 -0.45 -2.76
CA LEU A 140 -7.46 0.89 -2.80
C LEU A 140 -8.47 1.93 -3.31
N ASP A 141 -9.36 1.58 -4.25
CA ASP A 141 -10.45 2.47 -4.66
C ASP A 141 -11.40 2.80 -3.50
N ALA A 142 -11.76 1.80 -2.69
CA ALA A 142 -12.61 2.00 -1.52
C ALA A 142 -11.94 2.91 -0.48
N LEU A 143 -10.64 2.73 -0.23
CA LEU A 143 -9.85 3.63 0.62
C LEU A 143 -9.85 5.06 0.05
N ILE A 144 -9.60 5.22 -1.24
CA ILE A 144 -9.62 6.52 -1.93
C ILE A 144 -11.00 7.16 -1.81
N ARG A 145 -12.08 6.41 -2.04
CA ARG A 145 -13.47 6.88 -1.95
C ARG A 145 -13.80 7.38 -0.55
N ARG A 146 -13.43 6.62 0.48
CA ARG A 146 -13.69 6.95 1.88
C ARG A 146 -13.03 8.26 2.32
N HIS A 147 -11.87 8.56 1.77
CA HIS A 147 -11.07 9.73 2.14
C HIS A 147 -11.07 10.85 1.09
N ALA A 148 -11.88 10.72 0.03
CA ALA A 148 -12.01 11.73 -1.00
C ALA A 148 -12.57 13.05 -0.43
N GLY A 149 -12.08 14.18 -0.91
CA GLY A 149 -12.40 15.52 -0.41
C GLY A 149 -11.64 15.92 0.86
N SER A 150 -10.83 15.03 1.44
CA SER A 150 -10.03 15.34 2.63
C SER A 150 -8.72 16.07 2.29
N ARG A 151 -8.04 16.62 3.32
CA ARG A 151 -6.69 17.18 3.17
C ARG A 151 -5.58 16.11 3.20
N LEU A 152 -5.95 14.83 3.20
CA LEU A 152 -4.99 13.72 3.31
C LEU A 152 -4.27 13.45 1.99
N LEU A 153 -3.10 12.84 2.11
CA LEU A 153 -2.35 12.22 1.02
C LEU A 153 -2.43 10.70 1.17
N LEU A 154 -2.76 9.98 0.10
CA LEU A 154 -2.48 8.54 0.03
C LEU A 154 -1.07 8.36 -0.51
N ASP A 155 -0.20 7.82 0.34
CA ASP A 155 1.20 7.54 0.07
C ASP A 155 1.33 6.05 -0.24
N PHE A 156 1.56 5.70 -1.50
CA PHE A 156 1.72 4.32 -1.95
C PHE A 156 3.14 3.79 -1.67
N GLU A 157 3.98 4.61 -1.04
CA GLU A 157 5.41 4.42 -0.97
C GLU A 157 6.05 4.28 -2.37
N GLY A 158 7.30 3.82 -2.38
CA GLY A 158 8.04 3.54 -3.58
C GLY A 158 8.04 2.07 -3.95
N SER A 159 8.32 1.79 -5.22
CA SER A 159 8.77 0.45 -5.61
C SER A 159 9.83 0.57 -6.69
N ASP A 160 10.94 -0.14 -6.50
CA ASP A 160 11.91 -0.37 -7.58
C ASP A 160 11.38 -1.42 -8.59
N ILE A 161 10.20 -2.01 -8.34
CA ILE A 161 9.54 -2.97 -9.22
C ILE A 161 8.63 -2.20 -10.19
N PRO A 162 8.93 -2.18 -11.51
CA PRO A 162 8.21 -1.35 -12.47
C PRO A 162 6.71 -1.62 -12.54
N SER A 163 6.29 -2.88 -12.37
CA SER A 163 4.87 -3.25 -12.41
C SER A 163 4.08 -2.72 -11.21
N ILE A 164 4.71 -2.58 -10.04
CA ILE A 164 4.09 -1.99 -8.84
C ILE A 164 4.01 -0.48 -8.99
N ALA A 165 5.08 0.16 -9.45
CA ALA A 165 5.10 1.59 -9.77
C ALA A 165 4.00 1.97 -10.78
N GLU A 166 3.87 1.19 -11.86
CA GLU A 166 2.83 1.36 -12.87
C GLU A 166 1.42 1.15 -12.30
N PHE A 167 1.23 0.18 -11.40
CA PHE A 167 -0.03 -0.02 -10.72
C PHE A 167 -0.46 1.21 -9.92
N PHE A 168 0.45 1.84 -9.16
CA PHE A 168 0.16 3.06 -8.41
C PHE A 168 -0.12 4.26 -9.32
N ARG A 169 0.66 4.45 -10.39
CA ARG A 169 0.41 5.51 -11.39
C ARG A 169 -0.99 5.42 -12.00
N ARG A 170 -1.54 4.21 -12.16
CA ARG A 170 -2.89 3.99 -12.73
C ARG A 170 -4.04 4.51 -11.86
N PHE A 171 -3.82 4.81 -10.58
CA PHE A 171 -4.75 5.55 -9.72
C PHE A 171 -4.65 7.09 -9.90
N GLY A 172 -3.76 7.57 -10.77
CA GLY A 172 -3.45 8.99 -10.91
C GLY A 172 -2.46 9.50 -9.86
N ALA A 173 -1.74 8.60 -9.18
CA ALA A 173 -0.69 8.96 -8.23
C ALA A 173 0.47 9.67 -8.93
N GLN A 174 1.00 10.70 -8.27
CA GLN A 174 2.12 11.49 -8.78
C GLN A 174 3.43 10.93 -8.25
N GLU A 175 4.42 10.82 -9.14
CA GLU A 175 5.78 10.45 -8.75
C GLU A 175 6.44 11.59 -7.96
N ARG A 176 7.05 11.23 -6.83
CA ARG A 176 7.82 12.09 -5.94
C ARG A 176 9.19 11.46 -5.77
N LYS A 177 10.21 12.07 -6.37
CA LYS A 177 11.58 11.59 -6.27
C LYS A 177 12.20 11.99 -4.92
N TYR A 178 13.05 11.11 -4.38
CA TYR A 178 13.81 11.36 -3.17
C TYR A 178 15.19 10.69 -3.26
N TRP A 179 16.12 11.13 -2.42
CA TRP A 179 17.48 10.60 -2.39
C TRP A 179 17.64 9.63 -1.22
N MET A 180 18.11 8.42 -1.52
CA MET A 180 18.61 7.48 -0.53
C MET A 180 20.11 7.70 -0.36
N VAL A 181 20.53 7.99 0.87
CA VAL A 181 21.93 8.12 1.25
C VAL A 181 22.33 6.88 2.04
N TYR A 182 23.37 6.18 1.61
CA TYR A 182 23.82 4.94 2.24
C TYR A 182 25.36 4.85 2.27
N LYS A 183 25.87 4.06 3.21
CA LYS A 183 27.31 3.79 3.34
C LYS A 183 27.74 2.71 2.35
#